data_AF-Q31GW2-F1
#
_entry.id   AF-Q31GW2-F1
#
_cell.length_a   1.000
_cell.length_b   1.000
_cell.length_c   1.000
_cell.angle_alpha   90.00
_cell.angle_beta   90.00
_cell.angle_gamma   90.00
#
_symmetry.space_group_name_H-M   'P 1'
#
loop_
_entity.id
_entity.type
_entity.pdbx_description
1 polymer ?
#
loop_
_entity_poly.entity_id
_entity_poly.type
_entity_poly.pdbx_seq_one_letter_code
_entity_poly.pdbx_strand_id
1 'polypeptide(L)'
;MKRFKVIMLLLSSLLSFQANAVYEVPNPQLNDIAMIQYHPVYGAVIFYNPTICQQIGLACGFFRAHEYGHFVHHHQLMPPGDYAAAKEAEADCWAASNGIPQEILAAYYLFMNGGSSSNVQVYGFPQQRANRVRQCAIQAGRWIGP
;
A
#
# COMPACT_ATOMS: atom_id res chain seq x y z
N MET A 1 -21.67 7.52 61.68
CA MET A 1 -20.59 7.10 60.76
C MET A 1 -21.03 7.35 59.32
N LYS A 2 -20.43 8.33 58.64
CA LYS A 2 -20.81 8.75 57.27
C LYS A 2 -20.09 7.86 56.24
N ARG A 3 -20.86 7.18 55.38
CA ARG A 3 -20.32 6.36 54.27
C ARG A 3 -19.89 7.28 53.13
N PHE A 4 -18.59 7.42 52.91
CA PHE A 4 -18.05 8.07 51.72
C PHE A 4 -18.19 7.11 50.53
N LYS A 5 -19.00 7.49 49.53
CA LYS A 5 -18.98 6.86 48.21
C LYS A 5 -17.80 7.43 47.44
N VAL A 6 -16.77 6.62 47.22
CA VAL A 6 -15.67 6.94 46.31
C VAL A 6 -16.21 6.74 44.90
N ILE A 7 -16.48 7.84 44.19
CA ILE A 7 -16.75 7.81 42.75
C ILE A 7 -15.38 7.79 42.07
N MET A 8 -14.99 6.63 41.56
CA MET A 8 -13.77 6.46 40.78
C MET A 8 -14.03 6.93 39.35
N LEU A 9 -13.68 8.18 39.05
CA LEU A 9 -13.68 8.69 37.68
C LEU A 9 -12.51 8.03 36.92
N LEU A 10 -12.81 7.03 36.10
CA LEU A 10 -11.88 6.49 35.10
C LEU A 10 -11.75 7.51 33.96
N LEU A 11 -10.69 8.31 34.00
CA LEU A 11 -10.28 9.17 32.91
C LEU A 11 -9.56 8.30 31.86
N SER A 12 -10.32 7.72 30.94
CA SER A 12 -9.75 7.02 29.78
C SER A 12 -9.17 8.05 28.82
N SER A 13 -7.87 8.31 28.94
CA SER A 13 -7.11 9.11 27.98
C SER A 13 -7.11 8.40 26.62
N LEU A 14 -7.98 8.88 25.71
CA LEU A 14 -7.95 8.55 24.29
C LEU A 14 -6.65 9.09 23.71
N LEU A 15 -5.60 8.26 23.70
CA LEU A 15 -4.43 8.51 22.87
C LEU A 15 -4.87 8.36 21.42
N SER A 16 -5.17 9.47 20.78
CA SER A 16 -5.34 9.52 19.32
C SER A 16 -4.00 9.14 18.69
N PHE A 17 -3.88 7.90 18.23
CA PHE A 17 -2.81 7.54 17.31
C PHE A 17 -2.99 8.37 16.04
N GLN A 18 -2.17 9.41 15.88
CA GLN A 18 -2.02 10.04 14.58
C GLN A 18 -1.26 9.05 13.70
N ALA A 19 -2.00 8.29 12.90
CA ALA A 19 -1.41 7.63 11.75
C ALA A 19 -0.93 8.73 10.81
N ASN A 20 0.37 9.05 10.86
CA ASN A 20 0.96 9.98 9.92
C ASN A 20 0.83 9.34 8.54
N ALA A 21 -0.05 9.89 7.71
CA ALA A 21 -0.11 9.52 6.29
C ALA A 21 1.26 9.80 5.68
N VAL A 22 1.81 8.83 4.95
CA VAL A 22 3.07 8.99 4.22
C VAL A 22 2.87 10.09 3.19
N TYR A 23 3.78 11.06 3.14
CA TYR A 23 3.64 12.19 2.22
C TYR A 23 3.86 11.72 0.77
N GLU A 24 3.04 12.20 -0.16
CA GLU A 24 3.08 11.78 -1.56
C GLU A 24 3.48 12.95 -2.48
N VAL A 25 4.45 12.71 -3.37
CA VAL A 25 5.02 13.74 -4.25
C VAL A 25 4.99 13.26 -5.71
N PRO A 26 4.33 13.99 -6.63
CA PRO A 26 4.43 13.69 -8.05
C PRO A 26 5.86 13.98 -8.55
N ASN A 27 6.45 13.01 -9.24
CA ASN A 27 7.75 13.15 -9.89
C ASN A 27 7.68 12.60 -11.33
N PRO A 28 7.50 13.47 -12.34
CA PRO A 28 7.45 13.07 -13.76
C PRO A 28 8.73 12.40 -14.28
N GLN A 29 9.86 12.58 -13.59
CA GLN A 29 11.16 12.00 -13.96
C GLN A 29 11.43 10.66 -13.26
N LEU A 30 10.47 10.15 -12.48
CA LEU A 30 10.56 8.83 -11.87
C LEU A 30 10.44 7.76 -12.97
N ASN A 31 11.44 6.89 -13.10
CA ASN A 31 11.43 5.80 -14.08
C ASN A 31 10.61 4.57 -13.64
N ASP A 32 9.66 4.77 -12.72
CA ASP A 32 8.75 3.76 -12.17
C ASP A 32 7.37 4.38 -11.91
N ILE A 33 6.35 3.57 -11.62
CA ILE A 33 4.98 4.03 -11.33
C ILE A 33 4.95 4.76 -9.99
N ALA A 34 5.48 4.14 -8.94
CA ALA A 34 5.58 4.67 -7.59
C ALA A 34 6.80 4.07 -6.88
N MET A 35 7.29 4.77 -5.86
CA MET A 35 8.41 4.33 -5.03
C MET A 35 8.40 5.08 -3.70
N ILE A 36 8.52 4.35 -2.60
CA ILE A 36 8.80 4.93 -1.30
C ILE A 36 10.29 5.14 -1.05
N GLN A 37 10.66 6.28 -0.48
CA GLN A 37 12.03 6.59 -0.08
C GLN A 37 12.08 7.25 1.29
N TYR A 38 13.23 7.13 1.94
CA TYR A 38 13.52 7.92 3.14
C TYR A 38 13.61 9.41 2.79
N HIS A 39 13.02 10.26 3.62
CA HIS A 39 13.15 11.71 3.54
C HIS A 39 13.55 12.30 4.89
N PRO A 40 14.59 13.15 4.97
CA PRO A 40 15.13 13.63 6.24
C PRO A 40 14.12 14.41 7.11
N VAL A 41 13.10 15.02 6.49
CA VAL A 41 12.06 15.81 7.20
C VAL A 41 10.80 15.00 7.49
N TYR A 42 10.41 14.08 6.60
CA TYR A 42 9.10 13.41 6.65
C TYR A 42 9.21 11.94 7.05
N GLY A 43 10.42 11.42 7.25
CA GLY A 43 10.68 10.01 7.49
C GLY A 43 10.57 9.19 6.22
N ALA A 44 9.37 9.04 5.68
CA ALA A 44 9.12 8.37 4.41
C ALA A 44 8.29 9.26 3.47
N VAL A 45 8.60 9.21 2.18
CA VAL A 45 7.88 9.90 1.11
C VAL A 45 7.65 8.93 -0.03
N ILE A 46 6.43 8.91 -0.56
CA ILE A 46 6.07 8.15 -1.77
C ILE A 46 6.16 9.09 -2.95
N PHE A 47 7.05 8.79 -3.90
CA PHE A 47 7.09 9.44 -5.20
C PHE A 47 6.25 8.64 -6.18
N TYR A 48 5.51 9.31 -7.06
CA TYR A 48 4.79 8.63 -8.15
C TYR A 48 4.96 9.37 -9.47
N ASN A 49 4.98 8.64 -10.58
CA ASN A 49 5.06 9.25 -11.91
C ASN A 49 3.66 9.62 -12.43
N PRO A 50 3.28 10.91 -12.48
CA PRO A 50 1.95 11.33 -12.93
C PRO A 50 1.68 10.98 -14.41
N THR A 51 2.71 10.93 -15.26
CA THR A 51 2.57 10.58 -16.67
C THR A 51 2.21 9.10 -16.84
N ILE A 52 2.91 8.21 -16.14
CA ILE A 52 2.59 6.77 -16.16
C ILE A 52 1.23 6.53 -15.50
N CYS A 53 0.94 7.21 -14.39
CA CYS A 53 -0.35 7.12 -13.72
C CYS A 53 -1.53 7.51 -14.62
N GLN A 54 -1.36 8.53 -15.47
CA GLN A 54 -2.38 8.90 -16.46
C GLN A 54 -2.60 7.79 -17.50
N GLN A 55 -1.56 7.04 -17.88
CA GLN A 55 -1.66 5.96 -18.87
C GLN A 55 -2.34 4.70 -18.31
N ILE A 56 -2.05 4.32 -17.07
CA ILE A 56 -2.61 3.12 -16.43
C ILE A 56 -3.94 3.38 -15.71
N GLY A 57 -4.36 4.64 -15.61
CA GLY A 57 -5.62 5.05 -15.01
C GLY A 57 -5.72 4.66 -13.53
N LEU A 58 -6.87 4.12 -13.12
CA LEU A 58 -7.17 3.81 -11.72
C LEU A 58 -6.17 2.82 -11.08
N ALA A 59 -5.49 1.99 -11.87
CA ALA A 59 -4.46 1.10 -11.35
C ALA A 59 -3.32 1.86 -10.64
N CYS A 60 -3.06 3.13 -10.97
CA CYS A 60 -2.05 3.95 -10.29
C CYS A 60 -2.26 4.03 -8.78
N GLY A 61 -3.52 4.15 -8.32
CA GLY A 61 -3.81 4.22 -6.89
C GLY A 61 -3.42 2.94 -6.14
N PHE A 62 -3.52 1.78 -6.80
CA PHE A 62 -3.02 0.52 -6.24
C PHE A 62 -1.49 0.53 -6.06
N PHE A 63 -0.73 0.99 -7.05
CA PHE A 63 0.74 1.06 -6.92
C PHE A 63 1.17 2.07 -5.86
N ARG A 64 0.47 3.19 -5.73
CA ARG A 64 0.69 4.13 -4.62
C ARG A 64 0.38 3.47 -3.27
N ALA A 65 -0.73 2.72 -3.17
CA ALA A 65 -1.09 1.94 -1.98
C ALA A 65 -0.08 0.82 -1.66
N HIS A 66 0.52 0.19 -2.67
CA HIS A 66 1.59 -0.81 -2.49
C HIS A 66 2.77 -0.23 -1.71
N GLU A 67 3.18 1.00 -2.01
CA GLU A 67 4.26 1.68 -1.29
C GLU A 67 3.97 1.91 0.20
N TYR A 68 2.71 2.17 0.56
CA TYR A 68 2.30 2.20 1.97
C TYR A 68 2.46 0.82 2.64
N GLY A 69 2.27 -0.26 1.89
CA GLY A 69 2.52 -1.62 2.37
C GLY A 69 3.96 -1.81 2.82
N HIS A 70 4.95 -1.34 2.03
CA HIS A 70 6.34 -1.34 2.46
C HIS A 70 6.58 -0.55 3.75
N PHE A 71 5.94 0.60 3.91
CA PHE A 71 6.06 1.41 5.13
C PHE A 71 5.44 0.72 6.35
N VAL A 72 4.21 0.22 6.24
CA VAL A 72 3.45 -0.38 7.36
C VAL A 72 4.09 -1.68 7.82
N HIS A 73 4.65 -2.47 6.91
CA HIS A 73 5.39 -3.67 7.25
C HIS A 73 6.84 -3.40 7.70
N HIS A 74 7.24 -2.13 7.83
CA HIS A 74 8.57 -1.71 8.24
C HIS A 74 9.69 -2.33 7.39
N HIS A 75 9.44 -2.45 6.08
CA HIS A 75 10.48 -2.87 5.16
C HIS A 75 11.59 -1.82 5.13
N GLN A 76 12.83 -2.30 5.07
CA GLN A 76 13.94 -1.42 4.70
C GLN A 76 13.62 -0.80 3.33
N LEU A 77 13.55 0.53 3.27
CA LEU A 77 13.22 1.24 2.05
C LEU A 77 14.39 1.12 1.07
N MET A 78 14.10 0.54 -0.08
CA MET A 78 15.07 0.21 -1.12
C MET A 78 14.50 0.63 -2.49
N PRO A 79 15.36 0.80 -3.51
CA PRO A 79 14.89 0.99 -4.87
C PRO A 79 13.98 -0.17 -5.35
N PRO A 80 13.04 0.10 -6.28
CA PRO A 80 12.26 -0.96 -6.91
C PRO A 80 13.15 -2.04 -7.51
N GLY A 81 12.77 -3.30 -7.29
CA GLY A 81 13.51 -4.47 -7.78
C GLY A 81 14.53 -5.02 -6.78
N ASP A 82 14.86 -4.30 -5.71
CA ASP A 82 15.80 -4.76 -4.69
C ASP A 82 15.11 -5.41 -3.47
N TYR A 83 13.78 -5.35 -3.40
CA TYR A 83 13.02 -6.05 -2.37
C TYR A 83 13.03 -7.56 -2.60
N ALA A 84 13.04 -8.32 -1.51
CA ALA A 84 12.79 -9.75 -1.58
C ALA A 84 11.34 -10.02 -2.02
N ALA A 85 11.10 -11.08 -2.80
CA ALA A 85 9.77 -11.40 -3.31
C ALA A 85 8.68 -11.55 -2.23
N ALA A 86 9.05 -11.99 -1.02
CA ALA A 86 8.11 -12.05 0.10
C ALA A 86 7.61 -10.65 0.52
N LYS A 87 8.50 -9.66 0.55
CA LYS A 87 8.18 -8.27 0.90
C LYS A 87 7.29 -7.60 -0.16
N GLU A 88 7.54 -7.90 -1.42
CA GLU A 88 6.68 -7.48 -2.54
C GLU A 88 5.28 -8.08 -2.43
N ALA A 89 5.19 -9.36 -2.07
CA ALA A 89 3.91 -10.02 -1.85
C ALA A 89 3.14 -9.47 -0.64
N GLU A 90 3.84 -9.13 0.44
CA GLU A 90 3.26 -8.47 1.62
C GLU A 90 2.70 -7.10 1.25
N ALA A 91 3.43 -6.28 0.50
CA ALA A 91 2.98 -4.98 0.04
C ALA A 91 1.79 -5.06 -0.93
N ASP A 92 1.79 -6.01 -1.89
CA ASP A 92 0.64 -6.29 -2.75
C ASP A 92 -0.61 -6.63 -1.92
N CYS A 93 -0.47 -7.49 -0.91
CA CYS A 93 -1.59 -7.89 -0.07
C CYS A 93 -2.06 -6.79 0.87
N TRP A 94 -1.16 -5.96 1.37
CA TRP A 94 -1.53 -4.78 2.14
C TRP A 94 -2.37 -3.81 1.29
N ALA A 95 -1.94 -3.51 0.06
CA ALA A 95 -2.66 -2.65 -0.86
C ALA A 95 -4.03 -3.22 -1.23
N ALA A 96 -4.10 -4.53 -1.49
CA ALA A 96 -5.34 -5.23 -1.79
C ALA A 96 -6.34 -5.24 -0.60
N SER A 97 -5.83 -5.20 0.63
CA SER A 97 -6.66 -5.27 1.85
C SER A 97 -7.14 -3.90 2.34
N ASN A 98 -6.38 -2.84 2.05
CA ASN A 98 -6.60 -1.50 2.61
C ASN A 98 -6.91 -0.43 1.54
N GLY A 99 -6.64 -0.70 0.26
CA GLY A 99 -6.83 0.24 -0.83
C GLY A 99 -8.28 0.43 -1.28
N ILE A 100 -8.47 1.25 -2.32
CA ILE A 100 -9.77 1.54 -2.90
C ILE A 100 -10.20 0.38 -3.82
N PRO A 101 -11.40 -0.20 -3.65
CA PRO A 101 -11.84 -1.37 -4.42
C PRO A 101 -11.72 -1.24 -5.95
N GLN A 102 -12.03 -0.07 -6.50
CA GLN A 102 -11.94 0.20 -7.94
C GLN A 102 -10.49 0.20 -8.45
N GLU A 103 -9.55 0.67 -7.64
CA GLU A 103 -8.12 0.70 -7.98
C GLU A 103 -7.53 -0.70 -7.90
N ILE A 104 -7.93 -1.49 -6.90
CA ILE A 104 -7.59 -2.91 -6.76
C ILE A 104 -8.08 -3.70 -7.97
N LEU A 105 -9.34 -3.49 -8.40
CA LEU A 105 -9.90 -4.15 -9.57
C LEU A 105 -9.16 -3.73 -10.86
N ALA A 106 -8.83 -2.45 -11.01
CA ALA A 106 -8.07 -1.95 -12.15
C ALA A 106 -6.65 -2.58 -12.21
N ALA A 107 -5.97 -2.68 -11.07
CA ALA A 107 -4.67 -3.34 -10.98
C ALA A 107 -4.74 -4.83 -11.31
N TYR A 108 -5.77 -5.54 -10.83
CA TYR A 108 -6.02 -6.92 -11.24
C TYR A 108 -6.09 -7.08 -12.76
N TYR A 109 -6.89 -6.26 -13.45
CA TYR A 109 -6.99 -6.34 -14.91
C TYR A 109 -5.69 -5.94 -15.62
N LEU A 110 -4.96 -4.96 -15.09
CA LEU A 110 -3.63 -4.60 -15.59
C LEU A 110 -2.69 -5.81 -15.54
N PHE A 111 -2.62 -6.50 -14.40
CA PHE A 111 -1.80 -7.71 -14.24
C PHE A 111 -2.26 -8.87 -15.14
N MET A 112 -3.57 -9.09 -15.27
CA MET A 112 -4.12 -10.11 -16.17
C MET A 112 -3.73 -9.87 -17.64
N ASN A 113 -3.60 -8.60 -18.04
CA ASN A 113 -3.14 -8.19 -19.37
C ASN A 113 -1.61 -8.16 -19.52
N GLY A 114 -0.86 -8.65 -18.52
CA GLY A 114 0.61 -8.74 -18.56
C GLY A 114 1.35 -7.53 -17.99
N GLY A 115 0.63 -6.53 -17.44
CA GLY A 115 1.24 -5.33 -16.88
C GLY A 115 1.91 -5.59 -15.52
N SER A 116 3.14 -6.09 -15.53
CA SER A 116 4.03 -6.19 -14.36
C SER A 116 5.48 -5.95 -14.80
N SER A 117 6.37 -5.77 -13.82
CA SER A 117 7.82 -5.73 -14.07
C SER A 117 8.29 -7.03 -14.74
N SER A 118 9.29 -6.92 -15.62
CA SER A 118 9.97 -8.05 -16.26
C SER A 118 10.83 -8.86 -15.27
N ASN A 119 11.09 -8.33 -14.07
CA ASN A 119 11.81 -9.03 -13.01
C ASN A 119 10.88 -10.04 -12.29
N VAL A 120 10.64 -11.18 -12.95
CA VAL A 120 9.77 -12.24 -12.44
C VAL A 120 10.26 -12.88 -11.13
N GLN A 121 11.55 -12.75 -10.80
CA GLN A 121 12.10 -13.30 -9.55
C GLN A 121 11.65 -12.51 -8.32
N VAL A 122 11.44 -11.20 -8.48
CA VAL A 122 11.05 -10.28 -7.41
C VAL A 122 9.53 -10.17 -7.33
N TYR A 123 8.89 -9.87 -8.46
CA TYR A 123 7.47 -9.56 -8.49
C TYR A 123 6.57 -10.79 -8.71
N GLY A 124 7.12 -11.86 -9.29
CA GLY A 124 6.36 -12.98 -9.84
C GLY A 124 5.79 -12.68 -11.23
N PHE A 125 5.20 -13.70 -11.86
CA PHE A 125 4.52 -13.51 -13.14
C PHE A 125 3.27 -12.62 -12.96
N PRO A 126 2.88 -11.82 -13.97
CA PRO A 126 1.71 -10.93 -13.86
C PRO A 126 0.44 -11.65 -13.36
N GLN A 127 0.11 -12.82 -13.90
CA GLN A 127 -1.08 -13.57 -13.50
C GLN A 127 -1.00 -14.11 -12.06
N GLN A 128 0.22 -14.39 -11.57
CA GLN A 128 0.42 -14.77 -10.16
C GLN A 128 0.14 -13.58 -9.24
N ARG A 129 0.59 -12.37 -9.62
CA ARG A 129 0.26 -11.15 -8.89
C ARG A 129 -1.23 -10.85 -8.93
N ALA A 130 -1.87 -11.00 -10.08
CA ALA A 130 -3.33 -10.83 -10.21
C ALA A 130 -4.08 -11.74 -9.24
N ASN A 131 -3.71 -13.03 -9.19
CA ASN A 131 -4.30 -13.99 -8.26
C ASN A 131 -4.07 -13.63 -6.80
N ARG A 132 -2.85 -13.21 -6.43
CA ARG A 132 -2.51 -12.75 -5.08
C ARG A 132 -3.37 -11.56 -4.66
N VAL A 133 -3.42 -10.53 -5.49
CA VAL A 133 -4.21 -9.31 -5.25
C VAL A 133 -5.69 -9.66 -5.08
N ARG A 134 -6.25 -10.48 -5.98
CA ARG A 134 -7.64 -10.94 -5.88
C ARG A 134 -7.90 -11.69 -4.56
N GLN A 135 -7.04 -12.65 -4.20
CA GLN A 135 -7.21 -13.44 -2.98
C GLN A 135 -7.14 -12.58 -1.71
N CYS A 136 -6.15 -11.69 -1.61
CA CYS A 136 -6.00 -10.79 -0.47
C CYS A 136 -7.19 -9.81 -0.37
N ALA A 137 -7.67 -9.28 -1.49
CA ALA A 137 -8.87 -8.44 -1.53
C ALA A 137 -10.15 -9.19 -1.13
N ILE A 138 -10.32 -10.46 -1.54
CA ILE A 138 -11.48 -11.28 -1.13
C ILE A 138 -11.46 -11.50 0.38
N GLN A 139 -10.33 -11.89 0.95
CA GLN A 139 -10.17 -12.14 2.38
C GLN A 139 -10.46 -10.89 3.21
N ALA A 140 -10.11 -9.71 2.70
CA ALA A 140 -10.37 -8.43 3.35
C ALA A 140 -11.78 -7.86 3.09
N GLY A 141 -12.64 -8.54 2.30
CA GLY A 141 -13.96 -8.02 1.92
C GLY A 141 -13.90 -6.76 1.03
N ARG A 142 -12.79 -6.58 0.29
CA ARG A 142 -12.55 -5.45 -0.63
C ARG A 142 -12.75 -5.79 -2.10
N TRP A 143 -12.83 -7.08 -2.44
CA TRP A 143 -12.97 -7.52 -3.82
C TRP A 143 -14.36 -7.18 -4.41
N ILE A 144 -14.36 -6.48 -5.54
CA ILE A 144 -15.57 -6.09 -6.28
C ILE A 144 -15.59 -6.62 -7.72
N GLY A 145 -14.59 -7.43 -8.09
CA GLY A 145 -14.52 -8.06 -9.41
C GLY A 145 -15.31 -9.38 -9.46
N PRO A 146 -15.32 -10.04 -10.64
CA PRO A 146 -15.92 -11.35 -10.78
C PRO A 146 -15.19 -12.47 -10.02
#